data_AF-A0AAV0BJ73-F1
#
_entry.id   AF-A0AAV0BJ73-F1
#
_cell.length_a   1.000
_cell.length_b   1.000
_cell.length_c   1.000
_cell.angle_alpha   90.00
_cell.angle_beta   90.00
_cell.angle_gamma   90.00
#
_symmetry.space_group_name_H-M   'P 1'
#
loop_
_entity.id
_entity.type
_entity.pdbx_description
1 polymer ?
#
loop_
_entity_poly.entity_id
_entity_poly.type
_entity_poly.pdbx_seq_one_letter_code
_entity_poly.pdbx_strand_id
1 'polypeptide(L)'
;MDKPVIGVICKLKILPVTDLTKWSPEDIVLRHHVGSFKNAKSILQLSRLVDILTIEIEHVNIQVLKQLKAKPSAGRSKTGIKIHPSPYVIKLIQDKFLQEQFMRSICVAVVDFKEVSQKASLEDLKIESRLLAYNGQGNYLITDLVDIEKAILSLSSISSNHNFHKLKLYAKHFVTFSCKISVMAVRGKNSRVEPGTSRVP
;
A
#
# COMPACT_ATOMS: atom_id res chain seq x y z
N MET A 1 -30.15 4.60 -15.22
CA MET A 1 -29.16 3.83 -14.45
C MET A 1 -28.48 4.78 -13.48
N ASP A 2 -28.46 4.47 -12.19
CA ASP A 2 -27.72 5.28 -11.20
C ASP A 2 -26.22 5.29 -11.56
N LYS A 3 -25.60 6.47 -11.51
CA LYS A 3 -24.17 6.63 -11.74
C LYS A 3 -23.38 5.89 -10.65
N PRO A 4 -22.25 5.23 -10.98
CA PRO A 4 -21.46 4.52 -9.99
C PRO A 4 -20.91 5.47 -8.93
N VAL A 5 -20.71 4.98 -7.71
CA VAL A 5 -20.14 5.76 -6.62
C VAL A 5 -18.82 5.14 -6.17
N ILE A 6 -17.78 5.97 -6.00
CA ILE A 6 -16.44 5.56 -5.57
C ILE A 6 -16.25 5.88 -4.09
N GLY A 7 -15.68 4.94 -3.32
CA GLY A 7 -15.20 5.15 -1.96
C GLY A 7 -13.67 5.10 -1.89
N VAL A 8 -13.06 6.00 -1.13
CA VAL A 8 -11.60 6.09 -0.94
C VAL A 8 -11.21 5.80 0.51
N ILE A 9 -10.28 4.88 0.72
CA ILE A 9 -9.83 4.41 2.05
C ILE A 9 -8.53 5.14 2.49
N CYS A 10 -8.66 6.23 3.27
CA CYS A 10 -7.56 6.96 3.94
C CYS A 10 -8.14 7.99 4.92
N LYS A 11 -9.03 8.82 4.37
CA LYS A 11 -10.13 9.53 5.03
C LYS A 11 -11.34 8.99 4.29
N LEU A 12 -12.21 8.18 4.91
CA LEU A 12 -13.26 7.47 4.17
C LEU A 12 -14.14 8.51 3.44
N LYS A 13 -13.90 8.67 2.14
CA LYS A 13 -14.53 9.69 1.28
C LYS A 13 -15.36 8.98 0.24
N ILE A 14 -16.44 9.61 -0.17
CA ILE A 14 -17.33 9.14 -1.22
C ILE A 14 -17.33 10.18 -2.34
N LEU A 15 -16.99 9.72 -3.53
CA LEU A 15 -16.93 10.48 -4.76
C LEU A 15 -18.05 9.99 -5.68
N PRO A 16 -19.03 10.84 -6.07
CA PRO A 16 -19.92 10.50 -7.17
C PRO A 16 -19.12 10.42 -8.47
N VAL A 17 -19.37 9.41 -9.30
CA VAL A 17 -18.79 9.37 -10.66
C VAL A 17 -19.75 10.09 -11.60
N THR A 18 -19.52 11.37 -11.85
CA THR A 18 -20.09 12.04 -13.02
C THR A 18 -19.23 11.76 -14.25
N ASP A 19 -19.78 12.02 -15.43
CA ASP A 19 -19.06 11.88 -16.70
C ASP A 19 -17.72 12.63 -16.62
N LEU A 20 -16.60 11.89 -16.61
CA LEU A 20 -15.26 12.43 -16.41
C LEU A 20 -14.83 13.38 -17.54
N THR A 21 -15.60 13.44 -18.64
CA THR A 21 -15.35 14.34 -19.78
C THR A 21 -15.97 15.73 -19.59
N LYS A 22 -16.79 15.94 -18.55
CA LYS A 22 -17.43 17.23 -18.21
C LYS A 22 -17.18 17.55 -16.74
N TRP A 23 -15.90 17.74 -16.40
CA TRP A 23 -15.45 17.94 -15.03
C TRP A 23 -15.39 19.43 -14.68
N SER A 24 -16.19 19.85 -13.71
CA SER A 24 -15.93 21.05 -12.90
C SER A 24 -15.74 20.62 -11.43
N PRO A 25 -14.70 21.09 -10.72
CA PRO A 25 -14.49 20.80 -9.30
C PRO A 25 -15.68 21.17 -8.40
N GLU A 26 -16.51 22.11 -8.84
CA GLU A 26 -17.65 22.67 -8.09
C GLU A 26 -18.85 21.70 -8.02
N ASP A 27 -18.95 20.74 -8.94
CA ASP A 27 -20.07 19.80 -9.02
C ASP A 27 -19.92 18.57 -8.09
N ILE A 28 -18.79 18.45 -7.38
CA ILE A 28 -18.50 17.29 -6.54
C ILE A 28 -18.93 17.56 -5.10
N VAL A 29 -20.11 17.05 -4.74
CA VAL A 29 -20.50 16.91 -3.33
C VAL A 29 -19.69 15.77 -2.71
N LEU A 30 -18.54 16.10 -2.14
CA LEU A 30 -17.72 15.19 -1.35
C LEU A 30 -18.46 14.79 -0.08
N ARG A 31 -18.82 13.51 0.05
CA ARG A 31 -19.35 12.98 1.31
C ARG A 31 -18.25 12.30 2.09
N HIS A 32 -18.25 12.51 3.39
CA HIS A 32 -17.30 11.87 4.29
C HIS A 32 -18.03 10.82 5.14
N HIS A 33 -17.43 9.64 5.23
CA HIS A 33 -17.78 8.63 6.20
C HIS A 33 -16.78 8.73 7.35
N VAL A 34 -17.23 8.83 8.59
CA VAL A 34 -16.31 8.88 9.74
C VAL A 34 -15.97 7.44 10.14
N GLY A 35 -14.67 7.10 10.09
CA GLY A 35 -14.20 5.77 10.47
C GLY A 35 -12.75 5.52 10.10
N SER A 36 -12.24 4.34 10.47
CA SER A 36 -10.84 3.96 10.27
C SER A 36 -10.68 2.92 9.16
N PHE A 37 -9.68 3.11 8.31
CA PHE A 37 -9.26 2.15 7.29
C PHE A 37 -8.56 0.90 7.84
N LYS A 38 -8.20 0.90 9.13
CA LYS A 38 -7.72 -0.30 9.83
C LYS A 38 -8.88 -1.12 10.42
N ASN A 39 -10.05 -0.50 10.58
CA ASN A 39 -11.22 -1.12 11.18
C ASN A 39 -12.11 -1.78 10.12
N ALA A 40 -12.35 -3.09 10.27
CA ALA A 40 -13.18 -3.84 9.34
C ALA A 40 -14.64 -3.33 9.28
N LYS A 41 -15.23 -2.94 10.42
CA LYS A 41 -16.61 -2.43 10.46
C LYS A 41 -16.76 -1.13 9.67
N SER A 42 -15.80 -0.20 9.81
CA SER A 42 -15.81 1.06 9.06
C SER A 42 -15.71 0.83 7.54
N ILE A 43 -14.84 -0.10 7.09
CA ILE A 43 -14.74 -0.46 5.67
C ILE A 43 -16.03 -1.11 5.16
N LEU A 44 -16.63 -2.01 5.95
CA LEU A 44 -17.92 -2.62 5.60
C LEU A 44 -19.03 -1.58 5.47
N GLN A 45 -19.08 -0.58 6.36
CA GLN A 45 -20.04 0.51 6.27
C GLN A 45 -19.84 1.32 4.98
N LEU A 46 -18.61 1.76 4.68
CA LEU A 46 -18.31 2.48 3.44
C LEU A 46 -18.69 1.65 2.20
N SER A 47 -18.39 0.35 2.21
CA SER A 47 -18.67 -0.55 1.08
C SER A 47 -20.16 -0.66 0.73
N ARG A 48 -21.07 -0.36 1.66
CA ARG A 48 -22.52 -0.37 1.41
C ARG A 48 -23.00 0.88 0.67
N LEU A 49 -22.19 1.93 0.65
CA LEU A 49 -22.53 3.24 0.08
C LEU A 49 -21.96 3.43 -1.33
N VAL A 50 -21.08 2.53 -1.78
CA VAL A 50 -20.29 2.70 -3.00
C VAL A 50 -20.29 1.44 -3.87
N ASP A 51 -20.05 1.60 -5.16
CA ASP A 51 -19.93 0.50 -6.12
C ASP A 51 -18.47 0.13 -6.40
N ILE A 52 -17.58 1.10 -6.22
CA ILE A 52 -16.14 0.97 -6.42
C ILE A 52 -15.44 1.43 -5.15
N LEU A 53 -14.41 0.70 -4.72
CA LEU A 53 -13.58 1.00 -3.58
C LEU A 53 -12.12 1.12 -4.04
N THR A 54 -11.45 2.18 -3.63
CA THR A 54 -10.02 2.42 -3.86
C THR A 54 -9.31 2.87 -2.58
N ILE A 55 -7.99 2.94 -2.61
CA ILE A 55 -7.16 3.30 -1.46
C ILE A 55 -6.18 4.43 -1.84
N GLU A 56 -5.92 5.36 -0.93
CA GLU A 56 -4.81 6.33 -1.05
C GLU A 56 -3.55 5.83 -0.32
N ILE A 57 -3.72 4.98 0.68
CA ILE A 57 -2.65 4.41 1.50
C ILE A 57 -2.78 2.89 1.51
N GLU A 58 -1.65 2.20 1.48
CA GLU A 58 -1.61 0.74 1.38
C GLU A 58 -1.90 0.05 2.70
N HIS A 59 -1.67 0.69 3.85
CA HIS A 59 -1.81 0.10 5.20
C HIS A 59 -3.27 -0.03 5.68
N VAL A 60 -4.10 -0.70 4.88
CA VAL A 60 -5.53 -0.97 5.14
C VAL A 60 -5.78 -2.42 5.59
N ASN A 61 -6.96 -2.68 6.15
CA ASN A 61 -7.33 -4.04 6.53
C ASN A 61 -7.60 -4.93 5.28
N ILE A 62 -6.64 -5.79 4.93
CA ILE A 62 -6.75 -6.65 3.74
C ILE A 62 -7.83 -7.73 3.88
N GLN A 63 -8.04 -8.26 5.09
CA GLN A 63 -8.97 -9.37 5.31
C GLN A 63 -10.39 -8.97 4.93
N VAL A 64 -10.84 -7.78 5.34
CA VAL A 64 -12.17 -7.28 4.96
C VAL A 64 -12.28 -7.01 3.45
N LEU A 65 -11.22 -6.54 2.80
CA LEU A 65 -11.22 -6.33 1.34
C LEU A 65 -11.34 -7.65 0.57
N LYS A 66 -10.67 -8.72 1.02
CA LYS A 66 -10.82 -10.07 0.47
C LYS A 66 -12.24 -10.59 0.64
N GLN A 67 -12.82 -10.42 1.83
CA GLN A 67 -14.21 -10.82 2.11
C GLN A 67 -15.21 -10.06 1.23
N LEU A 68 -15.03 -8.75 1.06
CA LEU A 68 -15.88 -7.93 0.21
C LEU A 68 -15.81 -8.33 -1.25
N LYS A 69 -14.59 -8.58 -1.77
CA LYS A 69 -14.39 -9.05 -3.14
C LYS A 69 -15.06 -10.41 -3.40
N ALA A 70 -15.10 -11.29 -2.40
CA ALA A 70 -15.70 -12.62 -2.52
C ALA A 70 -17.24 -12.63 -2.36
N LYS A 71 -17.87 -11.49 -2.03
CA LYS A 71 -19.33 -11.40 -1.77
C LYS A 71 -20.05 -10.78 -2.97
N PRO A 72 -20.81 -11.54 -3.77
CA PRO A 72 -21.56 -11.01 -4.92
C PRO A 72 -22.62 -9.96 -4.54
N SER A 73 -23.08 -9.96 -3.29
CA SER A 73 -24.07 -8.99 -2.78
C SER A 73 -23.44 -7.75 -2.13
N ALA A 74 -22.10 -7.64 -2.13
CA ALA A 74 -21.41 -6.46 -1.61
C ALA A 74 -21.58 -5.26 -2.56
N GLY A 75 -21.32 -4.05 -2.04
CA GLY A 75 -21.52 -2.81 -2.78
C GLY A 75 -22.90 -2.18 -2.55
N ARG A 76 -23.03 -0.93 -2.96
CA ARG A 76 -24.30 -0.19 -3.02
C ARG A 76 -25.30 -0.89 -3.94
N SER A 77 -24.89 -1.19 -5.17
CA SER A 77 -25.77 -1.78 -6.19
C SER A 77 -26.09 -3.27 -5.96
N LYS A 78 -25.51 -3.94 -4.95
CA LYS A 78 -25.72 -5.38 -4.66
C LYS A 78 -25.32 -6.34 -5.78
N THR A 79 -24.50 -5.89 -6.73
CA THR A 79 -23.97 -6.69 -7.86
C THR A 79 -22.48 -6.99 -7.73
N GLY A 80 -21.93 -6.87 -6.51
CA GLY A 80 -20.53 -7.05 -6.21
C GLY A 80 -19.79 -5.72 -6.25
N ILE A 81 -18.94 -5.50 -5.25
CA ILE A 81 -18.13 -4.30 -5.16
C ILE A 81 -16.82 -4.46 -5.93
N LYS A 82 -16.48 -3.46 -6.74
CA LYS A 82 -15.17 -3.41 -7.43
C LYS A 82 -14.13 -2.84 -6.47
N ILE A 83 -12.97 -3.48 -6.38
CA ILE A 83 -11.87 -3.03 -5.51
C ILE A 83 -10.61 -2.88 -6.36
N HIS A 84 -10.10 -1.64 -6.42
CA HIS A 84 -8.91 -1.28 -7.19
C HIS A 84 -7.89 -0.53 -6.32
N PRO A 85 -6.60 -0.88 -6.35
CA PRO A 85 -6.06 -2.09 -6.94
C PRO A 85 -6.59 -3.34 -6.23
N SER A 86 -6.34 -4.53 -6.79
CA SER A 86 -6.90 -5.75 -6.22
C SER A 86 -6.38 -6.00 -4.80
N PRO A 87 -7.14 -6.66 -3.90
CA PRO A 87 -6.68 -6.98 -2.53
C PRO A 87 -5.37 -7.79 -2.49
N TYR A 88 -5.08 -8.56 -3.56
CA TYR A 88 -3.81 -9.25 -3.73
C TYR A 88 -2.65 -8.26 -3.91
N VAL A 89 -2.80 -7.30 -4.83
CA VAL A 89 -1.80 -6.25 -5.07
C VAL A 89 -1.60 -5.41 -3.82
N ILE A 90 -2.67 -4.99 -3.15
CA ILE A 90 -2.57 -4.22 -1.90
C ILE A 90 -1.79 -5.01 -0.85
N LYS A 91 -2.05 -6.32 -0.73
CA LYS A 91 -1.32 -7.19 0.20
C LYS A 91 0.17 -7.30 -0.13
N LEU A 92 0.49 -7.39 -1.42
CA LEU A 92 1.87 -7.45 -1.90
C LEU A 92 2.61 -6.16 -1.55
N ILE A 93 2.06 -4.99 -1.89
CA ILE A 93 2.70 -3.69 -1.67
C ILE A 93 2.74 -3.25 -0.19
N GLN A 94 2.03 -3.94 0.71
CA GLN A 94 2.16 -3.72 2.15
C GLN A 94 3.46 -4.28 2.73
N ASP A 95 4.08 -5.28 2.08
CA ASP A 95 5.27 -5.99 2.58
C ASP A 95 6.44 -5.78 1.63
N LYS A 96 7.43 -4.98 2.06
CA LYS A 96 8.59 -4.63 1.23
C LYS A 96 9.37 -5.86 0.78
N PHE A 97 9.53 -6.86 1.64
CA PHE A 97 10.26 -8.07 1.28
C PHE A 97 9.51 -8.88 0.21
N LEU A 98 8.18 -9.00 0.32
CA LEU A 98 7.37 -9.66 -0.72
C LEU A 98 7.40 -8.88 -2.05
N GLN A 99 7.47 -7.55 -2.00
CA GLN A 99 7.63 -6.73 -3.21
C GLN A 99 8.95 -7.04 -3.93
N GLU A 100 10.06 -7.08 -3.20
CA GLU A 100 11.38 -7.40 -3.76
C GLU A 100 11.40 -8.83 -4.32
N GLN A 101 10.79 -9.81 -3.62
CA GLN A 101 10.63 -11.18 -4.13
C GLN A 101 9.82 -11.24 -5.42
N PHE A 102 8.70 -10.53 -5.48
CA PHE A 102 7.86 -10.49 -6.67
C PHE A 102 8.57 -9.81 -7.85
N MET A 103 9.25 -8.69 -7.61
CA MET A 103 10.03 -7.99 -8.64
C MET A 103 11.14 -8.90 -9.19
N ARG A 104 11.88 -9.59 -8.31
CA ARG A 104 12.89 -10.57 -8.71
C ARG A 104 12.29 -11.72 -9.53
N SER A 105 11.11 -12.23 -9.15
CA SER A 105 10.48 -13.35 -9.86
C SER A 105 9.97 -13.00 -11.26
N ILE A 106 9.83 -11.70 -11.58
CA ILE A 106 9.49 -11.21 -12.92
C ILE A 106 10.70 -10.58 -13.64
N CYS A 107 11.93 -10.88 -13.18
CA CYS A 107 13.18 -10.39 -13.76
C CYS A 107 13.35 -8.86 -13.75
N VAL A 108 12.67 -8.15 -12.84
CA VAL A 108 13.00 -6.75 -12.54
C VAL A 108 14.26 -6.71 -11.69
N ALA A 109 15.22 -5.88 -12.10
CA ALA A 109 16.47 -5.70 -11.37
C ALA A 109 16.18 -5.12 -9.97
N VAL A 110 16.56 -5.89 -8.94
CA VAL A 110 16.46 -5.51 -7.54
C VAL A 110 17.81 -5.76 -6.88
N VAL A 111 18.12 -4.96 -5.86
CA VAL A 111 19.35 -5.14 -5.08
C VAL A 111 19.32 -6.45 -4.32
N ASP A 112 20.48 -6.99 -3.95
CA ASP A 112 20.48 -8.21 -3.15
C ASP A 112 19.91 -7.98 -1.76
N PHE A 113 18.93 -8.82 -1.42
CA PHE A 113 18.17 -8.74 -0.20
C PHE A 113 18.00 -10.11 0.46
N LYS A 114 17.87 -10.12 1.78
CA LYS A 114 17.62 -11.32 2.58
C LYS A 114 16.68 -11.02 3.75
N GLU A 115 15.88 -12.00 4.14
CA GLU A 115 15.11 -11.91 5.38
C GLU A 115 16.05 -11.92 6.60
N VAL A 116 15.73 -11.11 7.61
CA VAL A 116 16.50 -11.05 8.85
C VAL A 116 15.79 -11.89 9.91
N SER A 117 16.25 -13.12 10.07
CA SER A 117 15.75 -14.07 11.08
C SER A 117 16.63 -14.15 12.33
N GLN A 118 17.89 -13.74 12.21
CA GLN A 118 18.91 -13.76 13.26
C GLN A 118 19.75 -12.48 13.23
N LYS A 119 20.37 -12.15 14.37
CA LYS A 119 21.21 -10.95 14.51
C LYS A 119 22.58 -11.06 13.80
N ALA A 120 22.99 -12.28 13.45
CA ALA A 120 24.29 -12.52 12.82
C ALA A 120 24.31 -12.08 11.34
N SER A 121 25.47 -11.59 10.89
CA SER A 121 25.76 -11.26 9.48
C SER A 121 24.93 -10.08 8.92
N LEU A 122 24.86 -8.98 9.67
CA LEU A 122 24.16 -7.75 9.29
C LEU A 122 25.11 -6.57 8.96
N GLU A 123 26.42 -6.81 9.00
CA GLU A 123 27.47 -5.82 8.64
C GLU A 123 27.30 -5.33 7.21
N ASP A 124 27.52 -4.03 6.99
CA ASP A 124 27.40 -3.34 5.69
C ASP A 124 26.04 -3.47 4.99
N LEU A 125 24.98 -3.80 5.74
CA LEU A 125 23.63 -3.92 5.21
C LEU A 125 22.72 -2.80 5.71
N LYS A 126 21.79 -2.41 4.84
CA LYS A 126 20.65 -1.59 5.21
C LYS A 126 19.52 -2.50 5.66
N ILE A 127 19.12 -2.39 6.93
CA ILE A 127 17.96 -3.11 7.47
C ILE A 127 16.71 -2.25 7.34
N GLU A 128 15.61 -2.86 6.93
CA GLU A 128 14.31 -2.22 6.89
C GLU A 128 13.22 -3.08 7.53
N SER A 129 12.25 -2.42 8.16
CA SER A 129 10.98 -3.06 8.52
C SER A 129 10.21 -3.40 7.24
N ARG A 130 9.72 -4.64 7.20
CA ARG A 130 8.92 -5.15 6.08
C ARG A 130 7.57 -4.47 5.98
N LEU A 131 7.00 -4.07 7.11
CA LEU A 131 5.65 -3.51 7.23
C LEU A 131 5.67 -2.13 7.91
N LEU A 132 4.64 -1.32 7.66
CA LEU A 132 4.32 -0.08 8.40
C LEU A 132 5.38 1.03 8.35
N ALA A 133 6.40 0.89 7.52
CA ALA A 133 7.49 1.86 7.35
C ALA A 133 7.13 2.87 6.26
N TYR A 134 7.13 4.16 6.60
CA TYR A 134 6.86 5.27 5.68
C TYR A 134 7.80 6.46 5.99
N ASN A 135 8.07 7.32 5.01
CA ASN A 135 8.92 8.52 5.16
C ASN A 135 10.28 8.28 5.83
N GLY A 136 10.99 7.23 5.44
CA GLY A 136 12.31 6.93 5.98
C GLY A 136 12.31 6.26 7.37
N GLN A 137 11.18 6.25 8.08
CA GLN A 137 11.03 5.45 9.29
C GLN A 137 11.15 3.97 8.95
N GLY A 138 11.73 3.21 9.87
CA GLY A 138 11.88 1.76 9.71
C GLY A 138 12.95 1.36 8.74
N ASN A 139 13.96 2.21 8.56
CA ASN A 139 15.17 1.89 7.85
C ASN A 139 16.34 2.26 8.76
N TYR A 140 17.36 1.42 8.81
CA TYR A 140 18.58 1.67 9.57
C TYR A 140 19.76 1.18 8.74
N LEU A 141 20.78 2.03 8.57
CA LEU A 141 22.03 1.65 7.91
C LEU A 141 22.99 1.15 8.98
N ILE A 142 23.46 -0.09 8.86
CA ILE A 142 24.49 -0.62 9.74
C ILE A 142 25.84 -0.35 9.11
N THR A 143 26.63 0.49 9.78
CA THR A 143 28.02 0.77 9.42
C THR A 143 29.02 0.04 10.30
N ASP A 144 28.60 -0.38 11.50
CA ASP A 144 29.44 -1.09 12.46
C ASP A 144 28.59 -2.09 13.28
N LEU A 145 29.21 -3.13 13.84
CA LEU A 145 28.58 -4.10 14.72
C LEU A 145 27.87 -3.46 15.92
N VAL A 146 28.40 -2.35 16.45
CA VAL A 146 27.80 -1.62 17.57
C VAL A 146 26.42 -1.02 17.21
N ASP A 147 26.14 -0.83 15.93
CA ASP A 147 24.86 -0.27 15.47
C ASP A 147 23.72 -1.30 15.43
N ILE A 148 24.01 -2.60 15.52
CA ILE A 148 22.99 -3.65 15.45
C ILE A 148 21.95 -3.48 16.56
N GLU A 149 22.37 -3.20 17.80
CA GLU A 149 21.44 -3.03 18.91
C GLU A 149 20.58 -1.78 18.74
N LYS A 150 21.19 -0.66 18.30
CA LYS A 150 20.48 0.58 18.01
C LYS A 150 19.47 0.40 16.87
N ALA A 151 19.85 -0.35 15.82
CA ALA A 151 18.98 -0.69 14.71
C ALA A 151 17.75 -1.47 15.19
N ILE A 152 17.96 -2.52 16.00
CA ILE A 152 16.86 -3.33 16.52
C ILE A 152 15.92 -2.49 17.39
N LEU A 153 16.45 -1.66 18.28
CA LEU A 153 15.65 -0.77 19.12
C LEU A 153 14.80 0.20 18.28
N SER A 154 15.42 0.87 17.31
CA SER A 154 14.74 1.79 16.39
C SER A 154 13.63 1.09 15.61
N LEU A 155 13.91 -0.10 15.05
CA LEU A 155 12.98 -0.86 14.23
C LEU A 155 11.85 -1.50 15.06
N SER A 156 12.10 -1.86 16.32
CA SER A 156 11.11 -2.47 17.22
C SER A 156 9.95 -1.52 17.52
N SER A 157 10.23 -0.22 17.61
CA SER A 157 9.27 0.84 17.92
C SER A 157 8.12 0.91 16.90
N ILE A 158 8.39 0.57 15.64
CA ILE A 158 7.42 0.65 14.52
C ILE A 158 6.39 -0.46 14.59
N SER A 159 6.81 -1.64 15.03
CA SER A 159 5.95 -2.80 15.17
C SER A 159 5.25 -2.86 16.54
N SER A 160 5.57 -1.94 17.45
CA SER A 160 5.18 -1.96 18.86
C SER A 160 5.46 -3.32 19.52
N ASN A 161 6.55 -3.97 19.11
CA ASN A 161 6.94 -5.29 19.56
C ASN A 161 8.44 -5.32 19.84
N HIS A 162 8.83 -5.59 21.07
CA HIS A 162 10.23 -5.60 21.47
C HIS A 162 10.89 -6.98 21.30
N ASN A 163 10.14 -8.01 20.91
CA ASN A 163 10.71 -9.33 20.64
C ASN A 163 11.25 -9.38 19.21
N PHE A 164 12.58 -9.46 19.09
CA PHE A 164 13.30 -9.53 17.81
C PHE A 164 12.74 -10.60 16.87
N HIS A 165 12.43 -11.81 17.35
CA HIS A 165 11.92 -12.90 16.52
C HIS A 165 10.51 -12.66 15.97
N LYS A 166 9.79 -11.67 16.52
CA LYS A 166 8.49 -11.24 16.00
C LYS A 166 8.60 -10.04 15.06
N LEU A 167 9.77 -9.41 14.96
CA LEU A 167 10.02 -8.33 14.02
C LEU A 167 10.10 -8.90 12.62
N LYS A 168 9.34 -8.28 11.71
CA LYS A 168 9.41 -8.60 10.28
C LYS A 168 10.41 -7.65 9.65
N LEU A 169 11.66 -8.06 9.58
CA LEU A 169 12.76 -7.27 9.04
C LEU A 169 13.34 -7.93 7.79
N TYR A 170 13.90 -7.13 6.89
CA TYR A 170 14.74 -7.62 5.80
C TYR A 170 15.93 -6.69 5.62
N ALA A 171 17.04 -7.24 5.13
CA ALA A 171 18.26 -6.51 4.88
C ALA A 171 18.52 -6.45 3.37
N LYS A 172 19.13 -5.36 2.92
CA LYS A 172 19.57 -5.20 1.54
C LYS A 172 20.91 -4.51 1.45
N HIS A 173 21.64 -4.79 0.39
CA HIS A 173 22.87 -4.07 0.10
C HIS A 173 22.57 -2.58 -0.09
N PHE A 174 23.45 -1.76 0.47
CA PHE A 174 23.45 -0.34 0.16
C PHE A 174 24.01 -0.14 -1.26
N VAL A 175 23.31 0.66 -2.07
CA VAL A 175 23.71 0.91 -3.46
C VAL A 175 23.93 2.39 -3.65
N THR A 176 25.06 2.72 -4.29
CA THR A 176 25.36 4.07 -4.74
C THR A 176 24.67 4.33 -6.07
N PHE A 177 24.10 5.51 -6.23
CA PHE A 177 23.42 5.92 -7.46
C PHE A 177 23.58 7.42 -7.66
N SER A 178 23.62 7.86 -8.92
CA SER A 178 23.75 9.30 -9.26
C SER A 178 22.42 10.04 -9.14
N CYS A 179 21.30 9.35 -9.35
CA CYS A 179 19.96 9.93 -9.21
C CYS A 179 18.90 8.86 -8.93
N LYS A 180 17.72 9.28 -8.48
CA LYS A 180 16.55 8.43 -8.27
C LYS A 180 15.40 8.94 -9.15
N ILE A 181 14.81 8.04 -9.94
CA ILE A 181 13.65 8.33 -10.77
C ILE A 181 12.44 7.53 -10.32
N SER A 182 11.24 8.04 -10.60
CA SER A 182 9.96 7.37 -10.36
C SER A 182 9.12 7.46 -11.63
N VAL A 183 8.53 6.33 -12.04
CA VAL A 183 7.64 6.26 -13.21
C VAL A 183 6.21 6.04 -12.73
N MET A 184 5.29 6.88 -13.20
CA MET A 184 3.86 6.73 -12.95
C MET A 184 3.18 6.22 -14.22
N ALA A 185 2.42 5.13 -14.10
CA ALA A 185 1.65 4.56 -15.18
C ALA A 185 0.22 4.27 -14.71
N VAL A 186 -0.75 4.46 -15.59
CA VAL A 186 -2.16 4.18 -15.32
C VAL A 186 -2.64 3.10 -16.26
N ARG A 187 -3.27 2.04 -15.72
CA ARG A 187 -3.91 0.98 -16.49
C ARG A 187 -5.43 1.15 -16.45
N GLY A 188 -6.03 1.43 -17.60
CA GLY A 188 -7.48 1.52 -17.76
C GLY A 188 -8.18 0.16 -17.77
N LYS A 189 -9.52 0.17 -17.71
CA LYS A 189 -10.36 -1.04 -17.74
C LYS A 189 -10.11 -1.92 -18.98
N ASN A 190 -9.79 -1.29 -20.12
CA ASN A 190 -9.54 -1.98 -21.39
C ASN A 190 -8.10 -2.51 -21.51
N SER A 191 -7.35 -2.58 -20.40
CA SER A 191 -5.93 -2.92 -20.35
C SER A 191 -4.99 -1.98 -21.10
N ARG A 192 -5.49 -0.84 -21.59
CA ARG A 192 -4.64 0.25 -22.10
C ARG A 192 -3.80 0.81 -20.97
N VAL A 193 -2.51 0.96 -21.22
CA VAL A 193 -1.55 1.59 -20.31
C VAL A 193 -1.17 2.94 -20.90
N GLU A 194 -1.30 3.99 -20.11
CA GLU A 194 -0.89 5.34 -20.47
C GLU A 194 0.15 5.86 -19.48
N PRO A 195 1.20 6.56 -19.94
CA PRO A 195 2.12 7.24 -19.04
C PRO A 195 1.35 8.32 -18.28
N GLY A 196 1.60 8.43 -16.97
CA GLY A 196 1.03 9.50 -16.17
C GLY A 196 1.63 10.84 -16.58
N THR A 197 0.97 11.58 -17.46
CA THR A 197 1.36 12.96 -17.75
C THR A 197 0.85 13.84 -16.62
N SER A 198 1.69 14.10 -15.62
CA SER A 198 1.46 15.19 -14.68
C SER A 198 1.65 16.51 -15.41
N ARG A 199 0.64 16.99 -16.13
CA ARG A 199 0.52 18.44 -16.34
C ARG A 199 0.00 18.99 -15.01
N VAL A 200 0.94 19.37 -14.15
CA VAL A 200 0.60 20.28 -13.05
C VAL A 200 0.23 21.61 -13.72
N PRO A 201 -0.98 22.16 -13.52
CA PRO A 201 -1.27 23.53 -13.94
C PRO A 201 -0.38 24.53 -13.20
#